data_AF-A0A9D5MG09-F1
#
_entry.id   AF-A0A9D5MG09-F1
#
_cell.length_a   1.000
_cell.length_b   1.000
_cell.length_c   1.000
_cell.angle_alpha   90.00
_cell.angle_beta   90.00
_cell.angle_gamma   90.00
#
_symmetry.space_group_name_H-M   'P 1'
#
loop_
_entity.id
_entity.type
_entity.pdbx_description
1 polymer ?
#
loop_
_entity_poly.entity_id
_entity_poly.type
_entity_poly.pdbx_seq_one_letter_code
_entity_poly.pdbx_strand_id
1 'polypeptide(L)'
;TNLPFSLFREYIATLVEHGKQFLIIGNINVVTYKETFPLIMNNQMWIGPSIHSGDRAFYVPDDYPLEAAGCGIDETGRRFIRVKGVRWFTNLDVKQRHEEMILVRRYTAERYPHYDNYDAIEVSQTVDIPCDYSGLMGVPITFLDKYSPDQFEILGMTDRDNRYGLTTKVYTAADTPSYGDCNRRGAIRQQDGTLKSTYARLLIRNRHPEEPKQ
;
A
#
# COMPACT_ATOMS: atom_id res chain seq x y z
N THR A 1 -9.67 2.83 22.94
CA THR A 1 -9.24 2.16 21.69
C THR A 1 -10.48 1.95 20.82
N ASN A 2 -10.43 2.24 19.51
CA ASN A 2 -11.57 1.98 18.64
C ASN A 2 -11.65 0.47 18.39
N LEU A 3 -12.42 -0.24 19.25
CA LEU A 3 -12.51 -1.70 19.33
C LEU A 3 -12.63 -2.47 17.99
N PRO A 4 -13.35 -1.97 16.96
CA PRO A 4 -13.52 -2.70 15.70
C PRO A 4 -12.21 -2.96 14.95
N PHE A 5 -11.20 -2.11 15.12
CA PHE A 5 -9.94 -2.21 14.36
C PHE A 5 -8.81 -2.90 15.14
N SER A 6 -8.91 -3.01 16.47
CA SER A 6 -7.86 -3.61 17.30
C SER A 6 -7.72 -5.12 17.10
N LEU A 7 -8.82 -5.82 16.83
CA LEU A 7 -8.84 -7.27 16.62
C LEU A 7 -8.76 -7.67 15.15
N PHE A 8 -8.49 -6.72 14.24
CA PHE A 8 -8.53 -6.97 12.80
C PHE A 8 -7.60 -8.11 12.36
N ARG A 9 -6.40 -8.18 12.94
CA ARG A 9 -5.40 -9.20 12.59
C ARG A 9 -5.85 -10.61 13.00
N GLU A 10 -6.27 -10.77 14.25
CA GLU A 10 -6.75 -12.04 14.79
C GLU A 10 -8.03 -12.50 14.06
N TYR A 11 -8.92 -11.55 13.76
CA TYR A 11 -10.15 -11.85 13.04
C TYR A 11 -9.90 -12.33 11.60
N ILE A 12 -9.03 -11.64 10.83
CA ILE A 12 -8.65 -12.11 9.49
C ILE A 12 -7.95 -13.46 9.54
N ALA A 13 -7.03 -13.66 10.49
CA ALA A 13 -6.33 -14.94 10.64
C ALA A 13 -7.32 -16.09 10.86
N THR A 14 -8.31 -15.91 11.74
CA THR A 14 -9.37 -16.89 12.01
C THR A 14 -10.17 -17.23 10.75
N LEU A 15 -10.55 -16.21 9.97
CA LEU A 15 -11.34 -16.41 8.75
C LEU A 15 -10.56 -17.15 7.67
N VAL A 16 -9.27 -16.82 7.50
CA VAL A 16 -8.38 -17.49 6.55
C VAL A 16 -8.13 -18.94 6.97
N GLU A 17 -7.85 -19.19 8.25
CA GLU A 17 -7.64 -20.54 8.81
C GLU A 17 -8.84 -21.45 8.58
N HIS A 18 -10.06 -20.93 8.73
CA HIS A 18 -11.29 -21.68 8.50
C HIS A 18 -11.84 -21.60 7.06
N GLY A 19 -11.05 -21.09 6.10
CA GLY A 19 -11.42 -21.04 4.68
C GLY A 19 -12.69 -20.25 4.40
N LYS A 20 -12.97 -19.20 5.19
CA LYS A 20 -14.17 -18.39 5.04
C LYS A 20 -14.02 -17.35 3.95
N GLN A 21 -15.10 -17.15 3.21
CA GLN A 21 -15.25 -15.96 2.38
C GLN A 21 -15.71 -14.78 3.23
N PHE A 22 -15.19 -13.58 2.98
CA PHE A 22 -15.45 -12.42 3.82
C PHE A 22 -15.47 -11.09 3.06
N LEU A 23 -16.21 -10.12 3.62
CA LEU A 23 -16.18 -8.71 3.27
C LEU A 23 -16.18 -7.90 4.58
N ILE A 24 -15.07 -7.22 4.87
CA ILE A 24 -14.80 -6.61 6.17
C ILE A 24 -14.39 -5.17 5.98
N ILE A 25 -14.84 -4.30 6.88
CA ILE A 25 -14.43 -2.91 6.91
C ILE A 25 -13.18 -2.75 7.78
N GLY A 26 -12.15 -2.10 7.23
CA GLY A 26 -10.85 -1.91 7.87
C GLY A 26 -10.29 -0.53 7.58
N ASN A 27 -9.16 -0.20 8.21
CA ASN A 27 -8.37 0.97 7.84
C ASN A 27 -7.27 0.56 6.83
N ILE A 28 -6.97 1.40 5.84
CA ILE A 28 -5.95 1.16 4.81
C ILE A 28 -4.57 0.82 5.40
N ASN A 29 -4.25 1.31 6.60
CA ASN A 29 -2.98 1.03 7.29
C ASN A 29 -2.73 -0.48 7.48
N VAL A 30 -3.81 -1.27 7.59
CA VAL A 30 -3.77 -2.73 7.65
C VAL A 30 -2.99 -3.33 6.50
N VAL A 31 -2.98 -2.74 5.30
CA VAL A 31 -2.24 -3.26 4.14
C VAL A 31 -0.77 -3.54 4.46
N THR A 32 -0.17 -2.75 5.35
CA THR A 32 1.27 -2.85 5.67
C THR A 32 1.61 -3.72 6.87
N TYR A 33 0.61 -4.35 7.50
CA TYR A 33 0.86 -5.21 8.67
C TYR A 33 1.48 -6.53 8.25
N LYS A 34 2.26 -7.12 9.16
CA LYS A 34 3.01 -8.36 8.92
C LYS A 34 2.08 -9.54 8.62
N GLU A 35 0.90 -9.52 9.23
CA GLU A 35 -0.06 -10.61 9.21
C GLU A 35 -0.99 -10.56 7.98
N THR A 36 -1.19 -9.38 7.40
CA THR A 36 -2.17 -9.15 6.32
C THR A 36 -1.53 -8.88 4.97
N PHE A 37 -0.35 -8.26 4.92
CA PHE A 37 0.32 -8.03 3.64
C PHE A 37 0.63 -9.32 2.88
N PRO A 38 1.12 -10.41 3.52
CA PRO A 38 1.34 -11.67 2.80
C PRO A 38 0.08 -12.20 2.11
N LEU A 39 -1.10 -12.01 2.71
CA LEU A 39 -2.37 -12.39 2.09
C LEU A 39 -2.66 -11.55 0.83
N ILE A 40 -2.32 -10.25 0.85
CA ILE A 40 -2.48 -9.37 -0.33
C ILE A 40 -1.50 -9.75 -1.43
N MET A 41 -0.22 -9.92 -1.06
CA MET A 41 0.84 -10.31 -1.97
C MET A 41 0.54 -11.64 -2.67
N ASN A 42 -0.01 -12.61 -1.94
CA ASN A 42 -0.36 -13.93 -2.45
C ASN A 42 -1.76 -14.01 -3.07
N ASN A 43 -2.44 -12.88 -3.30
CA ASN A 43 -3.80 -12.81 -3.87
C ASN A 43 -4.86 -13.60 -3.08
N GLN A 44 -4.72 -13.67 -1.75
CA GLN A 44 -5.67 -14.30 -0.82
C GLN A 44 -6.60 -13.28 -0.13
N MET A 45 -6.29 -11.98 -0.25
CA MET A 45 -7.11 -10.86 0.23
C MET A 45 -6.85 -9.61 -0.63
N TRP A 46 -7.84 -8.77 -0.87
CA TRP A 46 -7.71 -7.52 -1.62
C TRP A 46 -8.63 -6.43 -1.09
N ILE A 47 -8.41 -5.19 -1.57
CA ILE A 47 -9.30 -4.06 -1.30
C ILE A 47 -10.58 -4.24 -2.12
N GLY A 48 -11.74 -4.05 -1.49
CA GLY A 48 -13.03 -4.16 -2.14
C GLY A 48 -13.29 -3.03 -3.15
N PRO A 49 -14.28 -3.19 -4.03
CA PRO A 49 -14.52 -2.31 -5.18
C PRO A 49 -15.09 -0.93 -4.83
N SER A 50 -15.36 -0.65 -3.55
CA SER A 50 -15.91 0.64 -3.11
C SER A 50 -15.11 1.23 -1.95
N ILE A 51 -15.23 2.56 -1.77
CA ILE A 51 -14.49 3.37 -0.78
C ILE A 51 -13.00 3.56 -1.14
N HIS A 52 -12.70 4.32 -2.18
CA HIS A 52 -11.31 4.62 -2.58
C HIS A 52 -10.72 5.87 -1.93
N SER A 53 -11.50 6.65 -1.19
CA SER A 53 -11.03 7.89 -0.57
C SER A 53 -11.99 8.41 0.51
N GLY A 54 -11.53 9.44 1.21
CA GLY A 54 -12.32 10.19 2.18
C GLY A 54 -12.39 9.53 3.56
N ASP A 55 -13.34 10.03 4.34
CA ASP A 55 -13.71 9.48 5.64
C ASP A 55 -15.08 8.80 5.59
N ARG A 56 -15.39 8.03 6.64
CA ARG A 56 -16.72 7.49 6.89
C ARG A 56 -17.14 7.81 8.31
N ALA A 57 -18.40 8.18 8.47
CA ALA A 57 -18.99 8.40 9.78
C ALA A 57 -19.41 7.06 10.40
N PHE A 58 -19.04 6.86 11.66
CA PHE A 58 -19.46 5.73 12.46
C PHE A 58 -20.16 6.25 13.71
N TYR A 59 -21.33 5.69 14.00
CA TYR A 59 -22.01 5.99 15.25
C TYR A 59 -21.24 5.39 16.42
N VAL A 60 -21.21 6.15 17.51
CA VAL A 60 -20.55 5.78 18.76
C VAL A 60 -21.53 5.87 19.92
N PRO A 61 -21.28 5.17 21.04
CA PRO A 61 -22.10 5.29 22.24
C PRO A 61 -22.27 6.74 22.72
N ASP A 62 -23.36 7.00 23.45
CA ASP A 62 -23.71 8.34 23.93
C ASP A 62 -22.72 8.89 24.96
N ASP A 63 -21.92 8.04 25.59
CA ASP A 63 -20.86 8.42 26.52
C ASP A 63 -19.49 8.62 25.84
N TYR A 64 -19.40 8.40 24.52
CA TYR A 64 -18.14 8.53 23.80
C TYR A 64 -17.68 10.01 23.74
N PRO A 65 -16.42 10.31 24.10
CA PRO A 65 -15.90 11.68 24.09
C PRO A 65 -15.71 12.20 22.66
N LEU A 66 -16.27 13.38 22.39
CA LEU A 66 -16.22 14.06 21.09
C LEU A 66 -15.10 15.11 21.07
N GLU A 67 -13.85 14.64 21.19
CA GLU A 67 -12.67 15.51 21.35
C GLU A 67 -11.90 15.75 20.03
N ALA A 68 -12.21 15.01 18.96
CA ALA A 68 -11.44 15.02 17.71
C ALA A 68 -12.11 15.85 16.61
N ALA A 69 -11.32 16.51 15.76
CA ALA A 69 -11.85 17.14 14.56
C ALA A 69 -12.56 16.09 13.67
N GLY A 70 -13.85 16.29 13.37
CA GLY A 70 -14.67 15.38 12.57
C GLY A 70 -15.64 14.49 13.36
N CYS A 71 -15.80 14.72 14.66
CA CYS A 71 -16.91 14.17 15.43
C CYS A 71 -18.11 15.13 15.44
N GLY A 72 -19.30 14.61 15.74
CA GLY A 72 -20.51 15.43 15.83
C GLY A 72 -21.71 14.67 16.36
N ILE A 73 -22.83 15.39 16.42
CA ILE A 73 -24.16 14.86 16.74
C ILE A 73 -25.03 15.08 15.51
N ASP A 74 -25.73 14.05 15.06
CA ASP A 74 -26.66 14.17 13.93
C ASP A 74 -28.01 14.79 14.36
N GLU A 75 -28.91 15.00 13.40
CA GLU A 75 -30.23 15.61 13.63
C GLU A 75 -31.11 14.81 14.61
N THR A 76 -30.81 13.53 14.82
CA THR A 76 -31.54 12.64 15.74
C THR A 76 -30.93 12.58 17.14
N GLY A 77 -29.84 13.33 17.38
CA GLY A 77 -29.13 13.33 18.65
C GLY A 77 -28.05 12.24 18.78
N ARG A 78 -27.77 11.47 17.72
CA ARG A 78 -26.78 10.39 17.78
C ARG A 78 -25.36 10.91 17.58
N ARG A 79 -24.45 10.46 18.43
CA ARG A 79 -23.02 10.79 18.33
C ARG A 79 -22.34 10.00 17.23
N PHE A 80 -21.47 10.65 16.45
CA PHE A 80 -20.64 10.01 15.44
C PHE A 80 -19.21 10.52 15.44
N ILE A 81 -18.31 9.68 14.91
CA ILE A 81 -16.92 10.03 14.59
C ILE A 81 -16.64 9.77 13.11
N ARG A 82 -15.78 10.57 12.48
CA ARG A 82 -15.30 10.34 11.12
C ARG A 82 -13.93 9.69 11.10
N VAL A 83 -13.82 8.55 10.42
CA VAL A 83 -12.57 7.79 10.29
C VAL A 83 -12.07 7.88 8.85
N LYS A 84 -10.86 8.42 8.66
CA LYS A 84 -10.18 8.49 7.36
C LYS A 84 -9.57 7.15 6.97
N GLY A 85 -9.46 6.90 5.66
CA GLY A 85 -8.75 5.74 5.13
C GLY A 85 -9.48 4.42 5.35
N VAL A 86 -10.79 4.47 5.56
CA VAL A 86 -11.64 3.28 5.63
C VAL A 86 -11.63 2.58 4.27
N ARG A 87 -11.62 1.25 4.29
CA ARG A 87 -11.61 0.37 3.11
C ARG A 87 -12.42 -0.89 3.38
N TRP A 88 -12.99 -1.45 2.31
CA TRP A 88 -13.38 -2.84 2.31
C TRP A 88 -12.15 -3.74 2.09
N PHE A 89 -12.08 -4.85 2.81
CA PHE A 89 -11.14 -5.93 2.61
C PHE A 89 -11.94 -7.22 2.37
N THR A 90 -11.56 -7.97 1.35
CA THR A 90 -12.34 -9.14 0.93
C THR A 90 -11.47 -10.18 0.25
N ASN A 91 -11.98 -11.40 0.18
CA ASN A 91 -11.49 -12.47 -0.69
C ASN A 91 -12.60 -12.95 -1.66
N LEU A 92 -13.65 -12.14 -1.83
CA LEU A 92 -14.72 -12.36 -2.81
C LEU A 92 -14.32 -11.74 -4.14
N ASP A 93 -14.26 -12.57 -5.18
CA ASP A 93 -13.73 -12.13 -6.46
C ASP A 93 -14.75 -11.27 -7.22
N VAL A 94 -14.25 -10.23 -7.90
CA VAL A 94 -15.06 -9.24 -8.59
C VAL A 94 -14.41 -8.86 -9.92
N LYS A 95 -15.22 -8.68 -10.96
CA LYS A 95 -14.73 -8.35 -12.32
C LYS A 95 -13.77 -7.17 -12.36
N GLN A 96 -14.05 -6.13 -11.57
CA GLN A 96 -13.20 -4.93 -11.48
C GLN A 96 -11.75 -5.23 -11.07
N ARG A 97 -11.52 -6.28 -10.28
CA ARG A 97 -10.17 -6.69 -9.86
C ARG A 97 -9.32 -7.15 -11.06
N HIS A 98 -9.95 -7.55 -12.14
CA HIS A 98 -9.30 -8.02 -13.36
C HIS A 98 -9.24 -6.94 -14.45
N GLU A 99 -9.68 -5.72 -14.15
CA GLU A 99 -9.56 -4.61 -15.09
C GLU A 99 -8.12 -4.10 -15.13
N GLU A 100 -7.51 -4.16 -16.31
CA GLU A 100 -6.20 -3.60 -16.54
C GLU A 100 -6.25 -2.07 -16.53
N MET A 101 -5.27 -1.44 -15.89
CA MET A 101 -5.08 -0.01 -15.98
C MET A 101 -4.38 0.36 -17.29
N ILE A 102 -4.83 1.43 -17.93
CA ILE A 102 -4.16 1.96 -19.12
C ILE A 102 -2.85 2.64 -18.69
N LEU A 103 -1.72 2.11 -19.17
CA LEU A 103 -0.40 2.67 -18.97
C LEU A 103 -0.02 3.53 -20.18
N VAL A 104 0.26 4.81 -19.97
CA VAL A 104 0.56 5.77 -21.04
C VAL A 104 1.95 6.39 -20.94
N ARG A 105 2.66 6.14 -19.84
CA ARG A 105 4.00 6.67 -19.62
C ARG A 105 5.05 5.71 -20.16
N ARG A 106 6.19 6.27 -20.56
CA ARG A 106 7.38 5.51 -20.94
C ARG A 106 8.51 5.80 -19.97
N TYR A 107 9.33 4.81 -19.72
CA TYR A 107 10.48 4.91 -18.84
C TYR A 107 11.55 5.84 -19.41
N THR A 108 12.07 6.72 -18.55
CA THR A 108 13.34 7.43 -18.75
C THR A 108 14.07 7.51 -17.41
N ALA A 109 15.40 7.45 -17.44
CA ALA A 109 16.21 7.42 -16.21
C ALA A 109 16.07 8.73 -15.40
N GLU A 110 15.78 9.84 -16.06
CA GLU A 110 15.61 11.15 -15.43
C GLU A 110 14.32 11.25 -14.64
N ARG A 111 13.24 10.62 -15.12
CA ARG A 111 11.92 10.69 -14.51
C ARG A 111 11.73 9.64 -13.42
N TYR A 112 12.37 8.48 -13.58
CA TYR A 112 12.20 7.32 -12.73
C TYR A 112 13.53 6.96 -12.08
N PRO A 113 13.92 7.68 -11.01
CA PRO A 113 15.17 7.43 -10.34
C PRO A 113 15.19 6.02 -9.75
N HIS A 114 16.34 5.35 -9.86
CA HIS A 114 16.57 4.07 -9.21
C HIS A 114 16.82 4.25 -7.71
N TYR A 115 16.38 3.28 -6.91
CA TYR A 115 16.80 3.21 -5.51
C TYR A 115 18.27 2.78 -5.41
N ASP A 116 18.98 3.30 -4.41
CA ASP A 116 20.36 2.91 -4.08
C ASP A 116 20.38 1.60 -3.26
N ASN A 117 19.25 1.21 -2.64
CA ASN A 117 19.12 0.01 -1.79
C ASN A 117 18.08 -1.04 -2.25
N TYR A 118 17.51 -0.88 -3.44
CA TYR A 118 16.67 -1.88 -4.09
C TYR A 118 16.97 -1.87 -5.59
N ASP A 119 16.90 -3.02 -6.24
CA ASP A 119 16.94 -3.12 -7.70
C ASP A 119 15.56 -2.80 -8.29
N ALA A 120 15.14 -1.54 -8.11
CA ALA A 120 13.83 -1.04 -8.50
C ALA A 120 13.85 0.47 -8.76
N ILE A 121 12.95 0.94 -9.63
CA ILE A 121 12.72 2.37 -9.85
C ILE A 121 11.68 2.92 -8.89
N GLU A 122 11.80 4.20 -8.52
CA GLU A 122 10.75 4.93 -7.83
C GLU A 122 9.67 5.36 -8.83
N VAL A 123 8.42 5.03 -8.52
CA VAL A 123 7.25 5.56 -9.21
C VAL A 123 6.35 6.30 -8.21
N SER A 124 6.37 7.62 -8.28
CA SER A 124 5.80 8.48 -7.24
C SER A 124 4.27 8.48 -7.23
N GLN A 125 3.66 8.18 -8.38
CA GLN A 125 2.21 8.16 -8.57
C GLN A 125 1.80 6.96 -9.43
N THR A 126 0.70 6.31 -9.07
CA THR A 126 0.14 5.16 -9.83
C THR A 126 -0.05 5.48 -11.32
N VAL A 127 -0.52 6.68 -11.65
CA VAL A 127 -0.76 7.11 -13.04
C VAL A 127 0.52 7.26 -13.87
N ASP A 128 1.68 7.25 -13.20
CA ASP A 128 2.97 7.41 -13.83
C ASP A 128 3.71 6.08 -14.04
N ILE A 129 3.10 4.94 -13.73
CA ILE A 129 3.71 3.62 -14.02
C ILE A 129 4.04 3.53 -15.51
N PRO A 130 5.31 3.29 -15.89
CA PRO A 130 5.72 3.16 -17.28
C PRO A 130 5.23 1.84 -17.89
N CYS A 131 4.75 1.88 -19.14
CA CYS A 131 4.26 0.71 -19.86
C CYS A 131 5.40 -0.20 -20.35
N ASP A 132 6.61 0.33 -20.54
CA ASP A 132 7.74 -0.32 -21.20
C ASP A 132 8.89 -0.69 -20.24
N TYR A 133 8.66 -0.67 -18.92
CA TYR A 133 9.64 -1.06 -17.92
C TYR A 133 9.37 -2.48 -17.38
N SER A 134 10.32 -3.39 -17.58
CA SER A 134 10.22 -4.80 -17.18
C SER A 134 10.76 -5.09 -15.77
N GLY A 135 11.52 -4.16 -15.18
CA GLY A 135 12.10 -4.31 -13.84
C GLY A 135 11.09 -4.09 -12.70
N LEU A 136 11.59 -4.12 -11.46
CA LEU A 136 10.77 -3.82 -10.29
C LEU A 136 10.50 -2.32 -10.15
N MET A 137 9.31 -1.99 -9.69
CA MET A 137 8.84 -0.63 -9.50
C MET A 137 8.31 -0.45 -8.08
N GLY A 138 8.81 0.59 -7.39
CA GLY A 138 8.29 1.05 -6.12
C GLY A 138 7.11 1.99 -6.33
N VAL A 139 5.88 1.51 -6.12
CA VAL A 139 4.64 2.28 -6.29
C VAL A 139 3.97 2.61 -4.95
N PRO A 140 3.12 3.65 -4.86
CA PRO A 140 2.42 4.00 -3.62
C PRO A 140 1.48 2.87 -3.15
N ILE A 141 1.25 2.74 -1.84
CA ILE A 141 0.30 1.74 -1.28
C ILE A 141 -1.11 1.87 -1.89
N THR A 142 -1.54 3.08 -2.24
CA THR A 142 -2.82 3.35 -2.90
C THR A 142 -2.93 2.75 -4.30
N PHE A 143 -1.84 2.26 -4.89
CA PHE A 143 -1.87 1.45 -6.11
C PHE A 143 -2.85 0.27 -6.02
N LEU A 144 -3.07 -0.29 -4.82
CA LEU A 144 -4.02 -1.39 -4.62
C LEU A 144 -5.47 -1.05 -5.00
N ASP A 145 -5.84 0.24 -5.05
CA ASP A 145 -7.16 0.66 -5.58
C ASP A 145 -7.30 0.41 -7.10
N LYS A 146 -6.18 0.14 -7.80
CA LYS A 146 -6.08 -0.10 -9.26
C LYS A 146 -5.32 -1.39 -9.59
N TYR A 147 -5.01 -2.21 -8.59
CA TYR A 147 -4.24 -3.43 -8.79
C TYR A 147 -5.08 -4.50 -9.48
N SER A 148 -4.58 -4.99 -10.61
CA SER A 148 -5.03 -6.23 -11.24
C SER A 148 -3.92 -7.27 -11.17
N PRO A 149 -4.19 -8.49 -10.67
CA PRO A 149 -3.20 -9.58 -10.65
C PRO A 149 -2.84 -10.08 -12.04
N ASP A 150 -3.69 -9.82 -13.03
CA ASP A 150 -3.50 -10.24 -14.42
C ASP A 150 -2.49 -9.32 -15.11
N GLN A 151 -2.39 -8.06 -14.66
CA GLN A 151 -1.45 -7.08 -15.19
C GLN A 151 -0.16 -6.97 -14.37
N PHE A 152 -0.25 -7.10 -13.05
CA PHE A 152 0.90 -6.88 -12.16
C PHE A 152 1.11 -8.04 -11.19
N GLU A 153 2.36 -8.16 -10.77
CA GLU A 153 2.78 -9.02 -9.67
C GLU A 153 3.27 -8.16 -8.50
N ILE A 154 2.85 -8.46 -7.28
CA ILE A 154 3.37 -7.84 -6.06
C ILE A 154 4.43 -8.78 -5.49
N LEU A 155 5.67 -8.30 -5.37
CA LEU A 155 6.80 -9.11 -4.89
C LEU A 155 7.15 -8.79 -3.43
N GLY A 156 6.71 -7.64 -2.93
CA GLY A 156 6.99 -7.22 -1.57
C GLY A 156 6.63 -5.76 -1.34
N MET A 157 7.18 -5.20 -0.27
CA MET A 157 7.21 -3.77 -0.03
C MET A 157 8.57 -3.37 0.52
N THR A 158 8.90 -2.09 0.44
CA THR A 158 10.08 -1.56 1.11
C THR A 158 9.93 -1.72 2.62
N ASP A 159 10.87 -2.39 3.28
CA ASP A 159 10.83 -2.64 4.71
C ASP A 159 12.22 -2.65 5.34
N ARG A 160 12.28 -2.48 6.67
CA ARG A 160 13.56 -2.49 7.41
C ARG A 160 14.16 -3.87 7.55
N ASP A 161 13.31 -4.88 7.70
CA ASP A 161 13.73 -6.21 8.13
C ASP A 161 14.06 -7.11 6.93
N ASN A 162 14.08 -6.56 5.71
CA ASN A 162 14.27 -7.28 4.45
C ASN A 162 13.41 -8.56 4.36
N ARG A 163 12.15 -8.49 4.78
CA ARG A 163 11.30 -9.70 4.91
C ARG A 163 11.05 -10.39 3.58
N TYR A 164 11.17 -9.67 2.48
CA TYR A 164 10.93 -10.15 1.13
C TYR A 164 12.22 -10.45 0.37
N GLY A 165 13.40 -10.25 0.99
CA GLY A 165 14.70 -10.53 0.34
C GLY A 165 15.05 -9.58 -0.82
N LEU A 166 14.41 -8.42 -0.92
CA LEU A 166 14.55 -7.48 -2.04
C LEU A 166 15.55 -6.34 -1.76
N THR A 167 15.99 -6.16 -0.51
CA THR A 167 16.98 -5.15 -0.16
C THR A 167 18.36 -5.53 -0.71
N THR A 168 18.98 -4.63 -1.48
CA THR A 168 20.31 -4.83 -2.06
C THR A 168 21.42 -4.18 -1.23
N LYS A 169 21.08 -3.25 -0.34
CA LYS A 169 22.05 -2.50 0.48
C LYS A 169 21.46 -2.09 1.82
N VAL A 170 22.27 -2.17 2.88
CA VAL A 170 21.93 -1.71 4.23
C VAL A 170 22.90 -0.62 4.65
N TYR A 171 22.37 0.50 5.11
CA TYR A 171 23.15 1.66 5.54
C TYR A 171 23.46 1.63 7.03
N THR A 172 24.56 2.26 7.40
CA THR A 172 25.03 2.49 8.76
C THR A 172 25.18 3.99 9.03
N ALA A 173 25.52 4.34 10.26
CA ALA A 173 25.81 5.74 10.62
C ALA A 173 26.99 6.35 9.83
N ALA A 174 27.86 5.52 9.23
CA ALA A 174 28.95 5.98 8.37
C ALA A 174 28.46 6.44 6.98
N ASP A 175 27.33 5.90 6.49
CA ASP A 175 26.78 6.23 5.18
C ASP A 175 25.93 7.50 5.22
N THR A 176 25.08 7.64 6.25
CA THR A 176 24.22 8.81 6.45
C THR A 176 23.72 8.89 7.90
N PRO A 177 23.56 10.09 8.49
CA PRO A 177 22.91 10.24 9.79
C PRO A 177 21.47 9.68 9.84
N SER A 178 20.78 9.66 8.70
CA SER A 178 19.40 9.17 8.56
C SER A 178 19.29 7.70 8.14
N TYR A 179 20.34 6.90 8.38
CA TYR A 179 20.41 5.50 7.93
C TYR A 179 19.21 4.65 8.37
N GLY A 180 18.65 4.92 9.56
CA GLY A 180 17.47 4.23 10.05
C GLY A 180 16.24 4.43 9.15
N ASP A 181 16.05 5.62 8.59
CA ASP A 181 14.95 5.92 7.67
C ASP A 181 15.23 5.41 6.27
N CYS A 182 16.48 5.48 5.81
CA CYS A 182 16.91 4.91 4.54
C CYS A 182 16.80 3.38 4.54
N ASN A 183 17.03 2.71 5.67
CA ASN A 183 16.86 1.25 5.77
C ASN A 183 15.39 0.85 5.88
N ARG A 184 14.50 1.70 6.38
CA ARG A 184 13.06 1.39 6.49
C ARG A 184 12.32 1.43 5.14
N ARG A 185 12.92 2.03 4.11
CA ARG A 185 12.28 2.45 2.86
C ARG A 185 13.24 2.36 1.67
N GLY A 186 12.76 2.67 0.48
CA GLY A 186 13.66 2.97 -0.64
C GLY A 186 14.45 4.24 -0.35
N ALA A 187 15.74 4.26 -0.71
CA ALA A 187 16.60 5.42 -0.60
C ALA A 187 17.09 5.83 -1.99
N ILE A 188 17.04 7.12 -2.31
CA ILE A 188 17.53 7.68 -3.58
C ILE A 188 18.74 8.55 -3.29
N ARG A 189 19.83 8.31 -4.03
CA ARG A 189 21.02 9.14 -3.99
C ARG A 189 20.77 10.44 -4.77
N GLN A 190 20.94 11.57 -4.10
CA GLN A 190 20.80 12.89 -4.70
C GLN A 190 22.09 13.30 -5.42
N GLN A 191 22.02 14.36 -6.23
CA GLN A 191 23.16 14.88 -6.98
C GLN A 191 24.31 15.36 -6.08
N ASP A 192 24.01 15.82 -4.87
CA ASP A 192 24.99 16.22 -3.84
C ASP A 192 25.60 15.03 -3.09
N GLY A 193 25.26 13.80 -3.46
CA GLY A 193 25.72 12.56 -2.85
C GLY A 193 24.92 12.11 -1.62
N THR A 194 24.00 12.94 -1.11
CA THR A 194 23.19 12.61 0.06
C THR A 194 22.13 11.54 -0.24
N LEU A 195 21.75 10.77 0.78
CA LEU A 195 20.70 9.76 0.69
C LEU A 195 19.38 10.32 1.21
N LYS A 196 18.33 10.21 0.38
CA LYS A 196 16.98 10.60 0.74
C LYS A 196 16.07 9.39 0.77
N SER A 197 15.48 9.13 1.94
CA SER A 197 14.46 8.09 2.12
C SER A 197 13.14 8.48 1.44
N THR A 198 12.43 7.50 0.87
CA THR A 198 11.10 7.67 0.26
C THR A 198 9.97 7.24 1.20
N TYR A 199 8.73 7.44 0.77
CA TYR A 199 7.58 6.80 1.42
C TYR A 199 7.62 5.27 1.26
N ALA A 200 6.73 4.57 1.96
CA ALA A 200 6.58 3.11 1.80
C ALA A 200 6.06 2.85 0.39
N ARG A 201 6.67 1.87 -0.26
CA ARG A 201 6.31 1.48 -1.62
C ARG A 201 6.05 -0.01 -1.68
N LEU A 202 5.03 -0.37 -2.44
CA LEU A 202 4.87 -1.74 -2.92
C LEU A 202 5.89 -1.95 -4.04
N LEU A 203 6.58 -3.08 -4.03
CA LEU A 203 7.49 -3.48 -5.08
C LEU A 203 6.72 -4.39 -6.03
N ILE A 204 6.41 -3.87 -7.22
CA ILE A 204 5.61 -4.55 -8.23
C ILE A 204 6.40 -4.79 -9.51
N ARG A 205 5.93 -5.73 -10.31
CA ARG A 205 6.39 -5.98 -11.68
C ARG A 205 5.21 -5.97 -12.64
N ASN A 206 5.36 -5.33 -13.79
CA ASN A 206 4.40 -5.49 -14.89
C ASN A 206 4.60 -6.86 -15.54
N ARG A 207 3.53 -7.66 -15.66
CA ARG A 207 3.58 -8.98 -16.32
C ARG A 207 3.73 -8.88 -17.83
N HIS A 208 3.28 -7.76 -18.40
CA HIS A 208 3.20 -7.54 -19.84
C HIS A 208 3.75 -6.15 -20.20
N PRO A 209 5.06 -5.89 -19.99
CA PRO A 209 5.66 -4.63 -20.43
C PRO A 209 5.62 -4.53 -21.96
N GLU A 210 5.31 -3.34 -22.48
CA GLU A 210 5.47 -3.04 -23.90
C GLU A 210 6.94 -3.18 -24.31
N GLU A 211 7.18 -3.66 -25.53
CA GLU A 211 8.52 -3.62 -26.08
C GLU A 211 9.00 -2.17 -26.21
N PRO A 212 10.23 -1.85 -25.77
CA PRO A 212 10.83 -0.55 -26.03
C PRO A 212 10.84 -0.30 -27.55
N LYS A 213 10.21 0.79 -27.99
CA LYS A 213 10.31 1.20 -29.39
C LYS A 213 11.75 1.66 -29.63
N GLN A 214 12.47 0.92 -30.50
CA GLN A 214 13.80 1.27 -30.99
C GLN A 214 13.80 2.63 -31.68
#